data_AF-A0AAI9EE17-F1
#
_entry.id   AF-A0AAI9EE17-F1
#
_cell.length_a   1.000
_cell.length_b   1.000
_cell.length_c   1.000
_cell.angle_alpha   90.00
_cell.angle_beta   90.00
_cell.angle_gamma   90.00
#
_symmetry.space_group_name_H-M   'P 1'
#
loop_
_entity.id
_entity.type
_entity.pdbx_description
1 polymer ?
#
loop_
_entity_poly.entity_id
_entity_poly.type
_entity_poly.pdbx_seq_one_letter_code
_entity_poly.pdbx_strand_id
1 'polypeptide(L)'
;MVYRHPVVVFVTDENGASRQAGECHPQNLGRASAEAAEQLRASETKSEVFFDGSVVDSHSVDKICDWINSINFASKDLEEHGLEVSFAGPNPTFEQIVLLHSTGYYMRCPATLRGQHLENEIWKYMHENCLSLRQFKMIMEWIPFSKLCKAAKDGIVYQKVHGPVPPEMAQIEQYCEENGMLDDLTNYERHILRIKAHHEKQAAEAAERERKKAEYQKKQEEEAEYEKKQEEKAEYEDDMRAGSYAAAARGNTQ
;
A
#
# COMPACT_ATOMS: atom_id res chain seq x y z
N MET A 1 -17.43 -31.78 -29.68
CA MET A 1 -18.25 -32.36 -28.59
C MET A 1 -18.96 -31.21 -27.89
N VAL A 2 -20.30 -31.22 -27.85
CA VAL A 2 -21.09 -30.22 -27.12
C VAL A 2 -21.37 -30.82 -25.75
N TYR A 3 -20.72 -30.31 -24.72
CA TYR A 3 -21.02 -30.64 -23.33
C TYR A 3 -22.39 -30.07 -22.98
N ARG A 4 -23.32 -30.91 -22.50
CA ARG A 4 -24.70 -30.50 -22.19
C ARG A 4 -24.99 -30.42 -20.69
N HIS A 5 -24.12 -30.97 -19.85
CA HIS A 5 -24.29 -30.99 -18.40
C HIS A 5 -23.26 -30.09 -17.72
N PRO A 6 -23.64 -29.42 -16.62
CA PRO A 6 -22.70 -28.70 -15.79
C PRO A 6 -21.64 -29.67 -15.23
N VAL A 7 -20.44 -29.15 -15.03
CA VAL A 7 -19.36 -29.82 -14.33
C VAL A 7 -19.50 -29.51 -12.85
N VAL A 8 -19.49 -30.55 -12.03
CA VAL A 8 -19.48 -30.42 -10.58
C VAL A 8 -18.03 -30.27 -10.13
N VAL A 9 -17.77 -29.24 -9.33
CA VAL A 9 -16.45 -28.95 -8.77
C VAL A 9 -16.42 -29.43 -7.32
N PHE A 10 -15.42 -30.25 -7.01
CA PHE A 10 -15.19 -30.80 -5.69
C PHE A 10 -13.92 -30.23 -5.07
N VAL A 11 -13.93 -30.07 -3.76
CA VAL A 11 -12.74 -29.84 -2.95
C VAL A 11 -12.50 -31.06 -2.07
N THR A 12 -11.29 -31.62 -2.14
CA THR A 12 -10.90 -32.85 -1.44
C THR A 12 -10.03 -32.51 -0.24
N ASP A 13 -10.40 -32.94 0.96
CA ASP A 13 -9.61 -32.71 2.16
C ASP A 13 -8.40 -33.66 2.29
N GLU A 14 -7.59 -33.45 3.32
CA GLU A 14 -6.40 -34.25 3.64
C GLU A 14 -6.70 -35.73 3.90
N ASN A 15 -7.95 -36.07 4.24
CA ASN A 15 -8.39 -37.45 4.46
C ASN A 15 -8.97 -38.09 3.19
N GLY A 16 -8.93 -37.38 2.07
CA GLY A 16 -9.48 -37.81 0.79
C GLY A 16 -11.01 -37.68 0.69
N ALA A 17 -11.67 -37.00 1.63
CA ALA A 17 -13.10 -36.77 1.54
C ALA A 17 -13.38 -35.58 0.63
N SER A 18 -14.16 -35.80 -0.42
CA SER A 18 -14.55 -34.75 -1.38
C SER A 18 -15.90 -34.14 -1.00
N ARG A 19 -15.97 -32.81 -1.04
CA ARG A 19 -17.22 -32.05 -0.90
C ARG A 19 -17.49 -31.26 -2.16
N GLN A 20 -18.74 -31.29 -2.63
CA GLN A 20 -19.16 -30.42 -3.72
C GLN A 20 -19.02 -28.97 -3.28
N ALA A 21 -18.29 -28.19 -4.07
CA ALA A 21 -18.00 -26.79 -3.81
C ALA A 21 -18.72 -25.87 -4.81
N GLY A 22 -18.96 -26.30 -6.04
CA GLY A 22 -19.67 -25.46 -7.02
C GLY A 22 -20.05 -26.22 -8.29
N GLU A 23 -20.72 -25.53 -9.19
CA GLU A 23 -21.06 -26.05 -10.51
C GLU A 23 -20.68 -25.02 -11.59
N CYS A 24 -20.15 -25.48 -12.72
CA CYS A 24 -19.77 -24.61 -13.82
C CYS A 24 -20.14 -25.18 -15.18
N HIS A 25 -20.39 -24.32 -16.14
CA HIS A 25 -20.41 -24.76 -17.53
C HIS A 25 -18.99 -25.23 -17.95
N PRO A 26 -18.81 -26.45 -18.48
CA PRO A 26 -17.49 -27.03 -18.77
C PRO A 26 -16.61 -26.18 -19.68
N GLN A 27 -17.22 -25.50 -20.67
CA GLN A 27 -16.46 -24.63 -21.57
C GLN A 27 -15.99 -23.35 -20.87
N ASN A 28 -16.75 -22.83 -19.91
CA ASN A 28 -16.39 -21.63 -19.17
C ASN A 28 -15.29 -21.99 -18.16
N LEU A 29 -15.48 -23.07 -17.41
CA LEU A 29 -14.48 -23.57 -16.46
C LEU A 29 -13.15 -23.89 -17.16
N GLY A 30 -13.19 -24.61 -18.29
CA GLY A 30 -11.98 -24.93 -19.05
C GLY A 30 -11.32 -23.72 -19.75
N ARG A 31 -12.02 -22.59 -19.91
CA ARG A 31 -11.41 -21.32 -20.37
C ARG A 31 -10.83 -20.52 -19.21
N ALA A 32 -11.49 -20.56 -18.05
CA ALA A 32 -11.12 -19.81 -16.87
C ALA A 32 -10.02 -20.46 -16.04
N SER A 33 -9.89 -21.79 -16.06
CA SER A 33 -8.98 -22.58 -15.23
C SER A 33 -8.21 -23.56 -16.11
N ALA A 34 -6.89 -23.37 -16.20
CA ALA A 34 -6.03 -24.27 -16.96
C ALA A 34 -6.02 -25.69 -16.36
N GLU A 35 -6.07 -25.79 -15.02
CA GLU A 35 -6.11 -27.06 -14.29
C GLU A 35 -7.41 -27.82 -14.54
N ALA A 36 -8.56 -27.15 -14.44
CA ALA A 36 -9.82 -27.78 -14.76
C ALA A 36 -9.88 -28.20 -16.24
N ALA A 37 -9.28 -27.41 -17.15
CA ALA A 37 -9.19 -27.77 -18.56
C ALA A 37 -8.37 -29.05 -18.80
N GLU A 38 -7.34 -29.30 -18.00
CA GLU A 38 -6.53 -30.52 -18.04
C GLU A 38 -7.32 -31.71 -17.49
N GLN A 39 -7.93 -31.56 -16.31
CA GLN A 39 -8.76 -32.59 -15.70
C GLN A 39 -9.94 -33.00 -16.61
N LEU A 40 -10.62 -32.04 -17.23
CA LEU A 40 -11.72 -32.30 -18.18
C LEU A 40 -11.27 -32.98 -19.49
N ARG A 41 -9.99 -32.82 -19.88
CA ARG A 41 -9.42 -33.57 -21.02
C ARG A 41 -9.04 -35.00 -20.64
N ALA A 42 -8.55 -35.19 -19.41
CA ALA A 42 -8.14 -36.49 -18.89
C ALA A 42 -9.33 -37.36 -18.44
N SER A 43 -10.43 -36.73 -18.02
CA SER A 43 -11.62 -37.43 -17.53
C SER A 43 -12.40 -38.13 -18.66
N GLU A 44 -12.81 -39.38 -18.40
CA GLU A 44 -13.70 -40.14 -19.28
C GLU A 44 -15.15 -39.62 -19.20
N THR A 45 -15.59 -39.25 -17.99
CA THR A 45 -16.96 -38.79 -17.70
C THR A 45 -17.15 -37.29 -17.98
N LYS A 46 -16.06 -36.50 -17.87
CA LYS A 46 -16.00 -35.06 -18.14
C LYS A 46 -17.03 -34.22 -17.38
N SER A 47 -17.49 -34.72 -16.25
CA SER A 47 -18.54 -34.11 -15.42
C SER A 47 -18.05 -33.64 -14.06
N GLU A 48 -16.80 -33.95 -13.68
CA GLU A 48 -16.26 -33.68 -12.35
C GLU A 48 -14.84 -33.13 -12.43
N VAL A 49 -14.53 -32.18 -11.56
CA VAL A 49 -13.19 -31.58 -11.36
C VAL A 49 -12.91 -31.54 -9.86
N PHE A 50 -11.69 -31.88 -9.47
CA PHE A 50 -11.27 -31.96 -8.07
C PHE A 50 -10.14 -30.99 -7.79
N PHE A 51 -10.26 -30.22 -6.72
CA PHE A 51 -9.18 -29.36 -6.22
C PHE A 51 -8.75 -29.80 -4.82
N ASP A 52 -7.48 -29.58 -4.50
CA ASP A 52 -6.89 -29.93 -3.21
C ASP A 52 -7.28 -28.91 -2.13
N GLY A 53 -8.05 -29.35 -1.14
CA GLY A 53 -8.54 -28.55 -0.03
C GLY A 53 -7.47 -28.08 0.96
N SER A 54 -6.22 -28.53 0.82
CA SER A 54 -5.09 -27.95 1.54
C SER A 54 -4.67 -26.58 1.00
N VAL A 55 -5.02 -26.26 -0.25
CA VAL A 55 -4.64 -25.01 -0.92
C VAL A 55 -5.83 -24.17 -1.41
N VAL A 56 -7.02 -24.76 -1.52
CA VAL A 56 -8.26 -24.04 -1.87
C VAL A 56 -9.32 -24.15 -0.78
N ASP A 57 -10.06 -23.06 -0.57
CA ASP A 57 -11.24 -23.05 0.29
C ASP A 57 -12.52 -23.32 -0.52
N SER A 58 -13.36 -24.24 -0.03
CA SER A 58 -14.62 -24.62 -0.69
C SER A 58 -15.56 -23.44 -0.93
N HIS A 59 -15.63 -22.47 -0.02
CA HIS A 59 -16.49 -21.30 -0.19
C HIS A 59 -15.95 -20.36 -1.28
N SER A 60 -14.63 -20.18 -1.33
CA SER A 60 -13.97 -19.40 -2.38
C SER A 60 -14.10 -20.06 -3.75
N VAL A 61 -14.03 -21.40 -3.82
CA VAL A 61 -14.29 -22.16 -5.05
C VAL A 61 -15.70 -21.96 -5.54
N ASP A 62 -16.71 -22.03 -4.65
CA ASP A 62 -18.11 -21.74 -4.99
C ASP A 62 -18.26 -20.36 -5.64
N LYS A 63 -17.67 -19.33 -5.01
CA LYS A 63 -17.75 -17.94 -5.51
C LYS A 63 -17.02 -17.74 -6.83
N ILE A 64 -15.90 -18.42 -7.04
CA ILE A 64 -15.21 -18.44 -8.33
C ILE A 64 -16.06 -19.15 -9.39
N CYS A 65 -16.77 -20.22 -9.03
CA CYS A 65 -17.68 -20.89 -9.96
C CYS A 65 -18.86 -19.98 -10.36
N ASP A 66 -19.48 -19.31 -9.40
CA ASP A 66 -20.52 -18.29 -9.63
C ASP A 66 -20.02 -17.21 -10.61
N TRP A 67 -18.82 -16.68 -10.35
CA TRP A 67 -18.18 -15.69 -11.22
C TRP A 67 -17.92 -16.24 -12.62
N ILE A 68 -17.29 -17.42 -12.77
CA ILE A 68 -17.02 -18.06 -14.08
C ILE A 68 -18.31 -18.23 -14.90
N ASN A 69 -19.41 -18.57 -14.26
CA ASN A 69 -20.70 -18.72 -14.93
C ASN A 69 -21.30 -17.36 -15.36
N SER A 70 -20.98 -16.28 -14.65
CA SER A 70 -21.41 -14.93 -15.01
C SER A 70 -20.63 -14.32 -16.19
N ILE A 71 -19.42 -14.82 -16.46
CA ILE A 71 -18.56 -14.28 -17.54
C ILE A 71 -19.12 -14.64 -18.92
N ASN A 72 -19.35 -13.61 -19.73
CA ASN A 72 -19.57 -13.80 -21.15
C ASN A 72 -18.24 -13.96 -21.90
N PHE A 73 -17.74 -15.19 -22.01
CA PHE A 73 -16.51 -15.52 -22.74
C PHE A 73 -16.56 -15.27 -24.26
N ALA A 74 -17.69 -14.82 -24.81
CA ALA A 74 -17.79 -14.36 -26.19
C ALA A 74 -17.58 -12.84 -26.33
N SER A 75 -17.51 -12.09 -25.22
CA SER A 75 -17.21 -10.66 -25.21
C SER A 75 -15.75 -10.39 -25.60
N LYS A 76 -15.49 -9.24 -26.22
CA LYS A 76 -14.12 -8.77 -26.51
C LYS A 76 -13.43 -8.19 -25.27
N ASP A 77 -14.20 -7.77 -24.27
CA ASP A 77 -13.73 -7.03 -23.10
C ASP A 77 -13.61 -7.94 -21.86
N LEU A 78 -13.00 -9.11 -22.03
CA LEU A 78 -12.83 -10.10 -20.96
C LEU A 78 -12.01 -9.58 -19.77
N GLU A 79 -11.13 -8.59 -19.99
CA GLU A 79 -10.32 -7.97 -18.94
C GLU A 79 -11.15 -7.08 -17.99
N GLU A 80 -12.31 -6.59 -18.43
CA GLU A 80 -13.25 -5.82 -17.57
C GLU A 80 -14.08 -6.73 -16.65
N HIS A 81 -14.03 -8.04 -16.85
CA HIS A 81 -14.78 -9.04 -16.07
C HIS A 81 -13.92 -9.79 -15.05
N GLY A 82 -12.79 -9.21 -14.63
CA GLY A 82 -11.95 -9.79 -13.58
C GLY A 82 -12.73 -10.06 -12.30
N LEU A 83 -12.27 -11.04 -11.51
CA LEU A 83 -12.88 -11.37 -10.24
C LEU A 83 -12.88 -10.16 -9.30
N GLU A 84 -14.08 -9.73 -8.90
CA GLU A 84 -14.29 -8.56 -8.05
C GLU A 84 -14.40 -8.93 -6.56
N VAL A 85 -14.20 -7.93 -5.72
CA VAL A 85 -14.32 -8.02 -4.26
C VAL A 85 -15.75 -8.36 -3.83
N SER A 86 -16.75 -7.97 -4.63
CA SER A 86 -18.16 -8.28 -4.42
C SER A 86 -18.45 -9.78 -4.33
N PHE A 87 -17.63 -10.62 -5.00
CA PHE A 87 -17.72 -12.07 -4.91
C PHE A 87 -17.23 -12.65 -3.57
N ALA A 88 -16.53 -11.89 -2.74
CA ALA A 88 -16.21 -12.31 -1.38
C ALA A 88 -17.37 -12.10 -0.38
N GLY A 89 -18.49 -11.50 -0.82
CA GLY A 89 -19.70 -11.28 -0.03
C GLY A 89 -19.94 -9.81 0.36
N PRO A 90 -21.07 -9.51 1.05
CA PRO A 90 -21.34 -8.15 1.53
C PRO A 90 -20.40 -7.80 2.69
N ASN A 91 -19.60 -6.74 2.52
CA ASN A 91 -18.55 -6.31 3.46
C ASN A 91 -17.51 -7.41 3.74
N PRO A 92 -16.74 -7.82 2.72
CA PRO A 92 -15.84 -8.94 2.86
C PRO A 92 -14.70 -8.59 3.82
N THR A 93 -14.37 -9.54 4.68
CA THR A 93 -13.20 -9.46 5.55
C THR A 93 -11.91 -9.58 4.73
N PHE A 94 -10.81 -9.05 5.26
CA PHE A 94 -9.49 -9.22 4.65
C PHE A 94 -9.17 -10.69 4.35
N GLU A 95 -9.54 -11.60 5.27
CA GLU A 95 -9.31 -13.03 5.10
C GLU A 95 -10.07 -13.61 3.91
N GLN A 96 -11.34 -13.23 3.72
CA GLN A 96 -12.12 -13.69 2.57
C GLN A 96 -11.55 -13.18 1.25
N ILE A 97 -11.05 -11.93 1.20
CA ILE A 97 -10.41 -11.38 0.00
C ILE A 97 -9.12 -12.13 -0.34
N VAL A 98 -8.27 -12.40 0.66
CA VAL A 98 -7.03 -13.17 0.47
C VAL A 98 -7.33 -14.61 0.02
N LEU A 99 -8.29 -15.29 0.66
CA LEU A 99 -8.71 -16.64 0.29
C LEU A 99 -9.26 -16.71 -1.13
N LEU A 100 -10.07 -15.74 -1.53
CA LEU A 100 -10.62 -15.68 -2.88
C LEU A 100 -9.49 -15.47 -3.92
N HIS A 101 -8.53 -14.59 -3.63
CA HIS A 101 -7.38 -14.34 -4.49
C HIS A 101 -6.43 -15.55 -4.60
N SER A 102 -6.13 -16.21 -3.47
CA SER A 102 -5.31 -17.43 -3.45
C SER A 102 -6.01 -18.58 -4.18
N THR A 103 -7.30 -18.79 -3.93
CA THR A 103 -8.08 -19.85 -4.57
C THR A 103 -8.09 -19.69 -6.09
N GLY A 104 -8.28 -18.46 -6.59
CA GLY A 104 -8.20 -18.19 -8.02
C GLY A 104 -6.82 -18.52 -8.61
N TYR A 105 -5.73 -18.36 -7.85
CA TYR A 105 -4.40 -18.78 -8.29
C TYR A 105 -4.26 -20.29 -8.37
N TYR A 106 -4.66 -21.00 -7.32
CA TYR A 106 -4.53 -22.46 -7.23
C TYR A 106 -5.44 -23.15 -8.23
N MET A 107 -6.61 -22.59 -8.53
CA MET A 107 -7.44 -23.01 -9.66
C MET A 107 -6.83 -22.66 -11.04
N ARG A 108 -5.62 -22.10 -11.10
CA ARG A 108 -4.93 -21.69 -12.34
C ARG A 108 -5.74 -20.71 -13.19
N CYS A 109 -6.43 -19.77 -12.56
CA CYS A 109 -7.05 -18.67 -13.28
C CYS A 109 -5.97 -17.69 -13.80
N PRO A 110 -6.04 -17.26 -15.07
CA PRO A 110 -5.11 -16.27 -15.62
C PRO A 110 -5.09 -14.99 -14.78
N ALA A 111 -3.93 -14.33 -14.68
CA ALA A 111 -3.78 -13.11 -13.88
C ALA A 111 -4.79 -12.00 -14.25
N THR A 112 -5.12 -11.88 -15.55
CA THR A 112 -6.12 -10.94 -16.06
C THR A 112 -7.53 -11.21 -15.52
N LEU A 113 -7.86 -12.46 -15.24
CA LEU A 113 -9.18 -12.87 -14.75
C LEU A 113 -9.22 -13.06 -13.23
N ARG A 114 -8.09 -13.43 -12.60
CA ARG A 114 -7.95 -13.66 -11.15
C ARG A 114 -8.15 -12.42 -10.27
N GLY A 115 -8.37 -11.26 -10.90
CA GLY A 115 -8.81 -10.04 -10.22
C GLY A 115 -7.64 -9.21 -9.71
N GLN A 116 -7.16 -8.30 -10.55
CA GLN A 116 -6.28 -7.21 -10.11
C GLN A 116 -6.96 -6.33 -9.05
N HIS A 117 -8.29 -6.28 -9.06
CA HIS A 117 -9.08 -5.64 -8.01
C HIS A 117 -8.87 -6.25 -6.63
N LEU A 118 -8.85 -7.59 -6.51
CA LEU A 118 -8.57 -8.25 -5.23
C LEU A 118 -7.15 -7.93 -4.74
N GLU A 119 -6.17 -7.98 -5.63
CA GLU A 119 -4.77 -7.64 -5.30
C GLU A 119 -4.66 -6.18 -4.82
N ASN A 120 -5.36 -5.25 -5.48
CA ASN A 120 -5.39 -3.84 -5.11
C ASN A 120 -6.06 -3.60 -3.76
N GLU A 121 -7.15 -4.29 -3.43
CA GLU A 121 -7.79 -4.18 -2.11
C GLU A 121 -6.91 -4.74 -1.00
N ILE A 122 -6.24 -5.88 -1.22
CA ILE A 122 -5.27 -6.41 -0.26
C ILE A 122 -4.14 -5.40 -0.06
N TRP A 123 -3.60 -4.84 -1.15
CA TRP A 123 -2.58 -3.80 -1.09
C TRP A 123 -3.04 -2.59 -0.29
N LYS A 124 -4.24 -2.07 -0.58
CA LYS A 124 -4.83 -0.92 0.11
C LYS A 124 -5.00 -1.19 1.61
N TYR A 125 -5.54 -2.35 1.98
CA TYR A 125 -5.69 -2.75 3.37
C TYR A 125 -4.35 -2.72 4.12
N MET A 126 -3.28 -3.26 3.51
CA MET A 126 -1.94 -3.27 4.11
C MET A 126 -1.33 -1.87 4.30
N HIS A 127 -1.76 -0.88 3.51
CA HIS A 127 -1.29 0.50 3.63
C HIS A 127 -2.08 1.28 4.69
N GLU A 128 -3.35 0.95 4.86
CA GLU A 128 -4.26 1.64 5.79
C GLU A 128 -4.20 1.06 7.21
N ASN A 129 -3.77 -0.21 7.37
CA ASN A 129 -3.83 -0.94 8.64
C ASN A 129 -2.49 -1.59 9.00
N CYS A 130 -2.27 -1.81 10.30
CA CYS A 130 -1.20 -2.68 10.77
C CYS A 130 -1.63 -4.15 10.67
N LEU A 131 -0.82 -4.98 10.01
CA LEU A 131 -1.09 -6.41 9.92
C LEU A 131 -0.87 -7.08 11.28
N SER A 132 -1.81 -7.94 11.67
CA SER A 132 -1.57 -8.93 12.71
C SER A 132 -0.64 -10.04 12.22
N LEU A 133 -0.11 -10.87 13.12
CA LEU A 133 0.69 -12.04 12.77
C LEU A 133 -0.09 -12.96 11.83
N ARG A 134 -1.37 -13.21 12.14
CA ARG A 134 -2.23 -14.05 11.29
C ARG A 134 -2.35 -13.49 9.88
N GLN A 135 -2.63 -12.19 9.75
CA GLN A 135 -2.77 -11.55 8.45
C GLN A 135 -1.46 -11.54 7.67
N PHE A 136 -0.34 -11.33 8.36
CA PHE A 136 0.99 -11.42 7.75
C PHE A 136 1.27 -12.83 7.22
N LYS A 137 1.05 -13.87 8.05
CA LYS A 137 1.20 -15.27 7.63
C LYS A 137 0.34 -15.62 6.43
N MET A 138 -0.92 -15.18 6.42
CA MET A 138 -1.81 -15.39 5.28
C MET A 138 -1.22 -14.84 3.98
N ILE A 139 -0.61 -13.65 4.01
CA ILE A 139 0.04 -13.09 2.81
C ILE A 139 1.26 -13.91 2.40
N MET A 140 2.08 -14.31 3.36
CA MET A 140 3.33 -15.03 3.07
C MET A 140 3.09 -16.48 2.62
N GLU A 141 2.09 -17.15 3.18
CA GLU A 141 1.84 -18.59 2.99
C GLU A 141 0.82 -18.85 1.88
N TRP A 142 -0.25 -18.04 1.78
CA TRP A 142 -1.35 -18.33 0.85
C TRP A 142 -1.21 -17.61 -0.49
N ILE A 143 -0.47 -16.50 -0.54
CA ILE A 143 -0.21 -15.77 -1.79
C ILE A 143 1.28 -15.52 -2.07
N PRO A 144 2.19 -16.52 -1.90
CA PRO A 144 3.63 -16.36 -2.10
C PRO A 144 4.02 -15.96 -3.55
N PHE A 145 3.11 -16.19 -4.50
CA PHE A 145 3.27 -15.81 -5.90
C PHE A 145 3.12 -14.30 -6.15
N SER A 146 2.62 -13.54 -5.17
CA SER A 146 2.23 -12.15 -5.35
C SER A 146 3.34 -11.17 -4.95
N LYS A 147 3.37 -10.00 -5.59
CA LYS A 147 4.23 -8.88 -5.16
C LYS A 147 3.82 -8.35 -3.78
N LEU A 148 2.64 -8.70 -3.31
CA LEU A 148 2.12 -8.36 -1.99
C LEU A 148 3.00 -8.90 -0.86
N CYS A 149 3.73 -10.01 -1.03
CA CYS A 149 4.66 -10.50 0.01
C CYS A 149 5.78 -9.50 0.29
N LYS A 150 6.36 -8.90 -0.77
CA LYS A 150 7.34 -7.84 -0.62
C LYS A 150 6.70 -6.60 0.01
N ALA A 151 5.52 -6.21 -0.46
CA ALA A 151 4.81 -5.05 0.09
C ALA A 151 4.46 -5.22 1.59
N ALA A 152 4.10 -6.42 2.02
CA ALA A 152 3.83 -6.73 3.43
C ALA A 152 5.09 -6.62 4.29
N LYS A 153 6.21 -7.21 3.84
CA LYS A 153 7.52 -7.07 4.51
C LYS A 153 7.93 -5.60 4.63
N ASP A 154 7.87 -4.88 3.51
CA ASP A 154 8.25 -3.47 3.45
C ASP A 154 7.33 -2.62 4.34
N GLY A 155 6.02 -2.87 4.30
CA GLY A 155 5.01 -2.17 5.10
C GLY A 155 5.21 -2.32 6.61
N ILE A 156 5.52 -3.54 7.08
CA ILE A 156 5.78 -3.81 8.50
C ILE A 156 7.02 -3.06 9.00
N VAL A 157 8.11 -3.09 8.23
CA VAL A 157 9.33 -2.34 8.58
C VAL A 157 9.07 -0.84 8.54
N TYR A 158 8.36 -0.35 7.53
CA TYR A 158 8.02 1.06 7.42
C TYR A 158 7.20 1.53 8.64
N GLN A 159 6.18 0.76 9.04
CA GLN A 159 5.37 1.04 10.23
C GLN A 159 6.22 1.02 11.51
N LYS A 160 7.12 0.05 11.67
CA LYS A 160 8.07 -0.01 12.80
C LYS A 160 8.94 1.25 12.91
N VAL A 161 9.37 1.84 11.79
CA VAL A 161 10.31 2.98 11.77
C VAL A 161 9.62 4.36 11.79
N HIS A 162 8.46 4.48 11.14
CA HIS A 162 7.78 5.77 10.89
C HIS A 162 6.39 5.89 11.52
N GLY A 163 5.77 4.79 11.95
CA GLY A 163 4.37 4.74 12.33
C GLY A 163 4.11 4.03 13.65
N PRO A 164 2.85 3.63 13.90
CA PRO A 164 2.51 2.75 15.01
C PRO A 164 3.16 1.38 14.80
N VAL A 165 3.79 0.86 15.84
CA VAL A 165 4.39 -0.47 15.81
C VAL A 165 3.27 -1.52 15.63
N PRO A 166 3.42 -2.48 14.69
CA PRO A 166 2.45 -3.56 14.52
C PRO A 166 2.17 -4.31 15.84
N PRO A 167 0.92 -4.74 16.08
CA PRO A 167 0.48 -5.26 17.37
C PRO A 167 1.24 -6.53 17.83
N GLU A 168 1.77 -7.30 16.88
CA GLU A 168 2.46 -8.58 17.12
C GLU A 168 3.86 -8.59 16.50
N MET A 169 4.54 -7.44 16.49
CA MET A 169 5.82 -7.25 15.80
C MET A 169 6.87 -8.31 16.19
N ALA A 170 7.01 -8.63 17.47
CA ALA A 170 7.99 -9.62 17.93
C ALA A 170 7.69 -11.03 17.37
N GLN A 171 6.42 -11.44 17.33
CA GLN A 171 6.05 -12.72 16.74
C GLN A 171 6.20 -12.73 15.22
N ILE A 172 6.00 -11.58 14.56
CA ILE A 172 6.25 -11.42 13.12
C ILE A 172 7.75 -11.56 12.83
N GLU A 173 8.61 -10.91 13.60
CA GLU A 173 10.08 -11.03 13.47
C GLU A 173 10.53 -12.47 13.70
N GLN A 174 10.02 -13.14 14.73
CA GLN A 174 10.30 -14.56 15.00
C GLN A 174 9.85 -15.44 13.83
N TYR A 175 8.65 -15.24 13.30
CA TYR A 175 8.19 -15.98 12.13
C TYR A 175 9.08 -15.74 10.91
N CYS A 176 9.55 -14.51 10.72
CA CYS A 176 10.48 -14.18 9.63
C CYS A 176 11.85 -14.84 9.84
N GLU A 177 12.33 -14.97 11.06
CA GLU A 177 13.54 -15.72 11.39
C GLU A 177 13.37 -17.21 11.07
N GLU A 178 12.29 -17.83 11.55
CA GLU A 178 11.97 -19.25 11.33
C GLU A 178 11.86 -19.62 9.84
N ASN A 179 11.46 -18.66 8.99
CA ASN A 179 11.28 -18.86 7.55
C ASN A 179 12.42 -18.24 6.70
N GLY A 180 13.52 -17.80 7.30
CA GLY A 180 14.71 -17.31 6.57
C GLY A 180 14.53 -15.95 5.88
N MET A 181 13.62 -15.11 6.38
CA MET A 181 13.27 -13.79 5.84
C MET A 181 13.77 -12.62 6.70
N LEU A 182 14.38 -12.89 7.86
CA LEU A 182 14.83 -11.85 8.78
C LEU A 182 15.89 -10.92 8.17
N ASP A 183 16.78 -11.46 7.33
CA ASP A 183 17.81 -10.68 6.65
C ASP A 183 17.19 -9.64 5.69
N ASP A 184 16.12 -10.00 4.98
CA ASP A 184 15.40 -9.07 4.10
C ASP A 184 14.83 -7.90 4.90
N LEU A 185 14.17 -8.19 6.03
CA LEU A 185 13.61 -7.16 6.91
C LEU A 185 14.70 -6.25 7.46
N THR A 186 15.78 -6.83 7.97
CA THR A 186 16.89 -6.09 8.59
C THR A 186 17.60 -5.19 7.56
N ASN A 187 17.79 -5.68 6.34
CA ASN A 187 18.40 -4.90 5.26
C ASN A 187 17.50 -3.73 4.84
N TYR A 188 16.19 -3.96 4.74
CA TYR A 188 15.24 -2.90 4.42
C TYR A 188 15.10 -1.88 5.55
N GLU A 189 15.09 -2.32 6.81
CA GLU A 189 15.08 -1.45 7.99
C GLU A 189 16.31 -0.54 8.00
N ARG A 190 17.50 -1.11 7.77
CA ARG A 190 18.75 -0.35 7.65
C ARG A 190 18.69 0.67 6.51
N HIS A 191 18.07 0.32 5.39
CA HIS A 191 17.90 1.22 4.26
C HIS A 191 17.00 2.41 4.62
N ILE A 192 15.84 2.17 5.22
CA ILE A 192 14.91 3.22 5.67
C ILE A 192 15.58 4.12 6.72
N LEU A 193 16.26 3.55 7.71
CA LEU A 193 16.95 4.32 8.75
C LEU A 193 18.03 5.25 8.18
N ARG A 194 18.76 4.80 7.14
CA ARG A 194 19.73 5.67 6.43
C ARG A 194 19.04 6.83 5.71
N ILE A 195 17.92 6.57 5.05
CA ILE A 195 17.12 7.61 4.39
C ILE A 195 16.62 8.62 5.42
N LYS A 196 16.06 8.15 6.53
CA LYS A 196 15.57 8.98 7.63
C LYS A 196 16.68 9.88 8.21
N ALA A 197 17.83 9.30 8.55
CA ALA A 197 18.98 10.05 9.08
C ALA A 197 19.49 11.12 8.08
N HIS A 198 19.47 10.81 6.77
CA HIS A 198 19.84 11.78 5.75
C HIS A 198 18.85 12.94 5.66
N HIS A 199 17.54 12.67 5.70
CA HIS A 199 16.52 13.72 5.72
C HIS A 199 16.58 14.58 6.98
N GLU A 200 16.80 13.98 8.15
CA GLU A 200 16.98 14.71 9.42
C GLU A 200 18.20 15.64 9.36
N LYS A 201 19.31 15.18 8.79
CA LYS A 201 20.49 16.02 8.57
C LYS A 201 20.20 17.20 7.63
N GLN A 202 19.53 16.94 6.51
CA GLN A 202 19.16 18.01 5.57
C GLN A 202 18.21 19.03 6.19
N ALA A 203 17.23 18.58 6.98
CA ALA A 203 16.31 19.46 7.69
C ALA A 203 17.04 20.32 8.74
N ALA A 204 17.98 19.74 9.49
CA ALA A 204 18.80 20.48 10.44
C ALA A 204 19.67 21.55 9.77
N GLU A 205 20.33 21.22 8.65
CA GLU A 205 21.12 22.18 7.87
C GLU A 205 20.26 23.32 7.29
N ALA A 206 19.04 23.01 6.82
CA ALA A 206 18.09 24.01 6.34
C ALA A 206 17.64 24.95 7.46
N ALA A 207 17.27 24.41 8.62
CA ALA A 207 16.88 25.20 9.79
C ALA A 207 18.02 26.10 10.29
N GLU A 208 19.27 25.62 10.27
CA GLU A 208 20.43 26.44 10.64
C GLU A 208 20.65 27.61 9.66
N ARG A 209 20.51 27.36 8.35
CA ARG A 209 20.61 28.42 7.33
C ARG A 209 19.51 29.47 7.50
N GLU A 210 18.28 29.05 7.78
CA GLU A 210 17.17 29.97 8.04
C GLU A 210 17.41 30.81 9.29
N ARG A 211 17.88 30.19 10.38
CA ARG A 211 18.25 30.91 11.61
C ARG A 211 19.33 31.95 11.36
N LYS A 212 20.38 31.62 10.61
CA LYS A 212 21.46 32.56 10.25
C LYS A 212 20.96 33.71 9.39
N LYS A 213 20.07 33.45 8.42
CA LYS A 213 19.44 34.49 7.60
C LYS A 213 18.59 35.43 8.45
N ALA A 214 17.77 34.89 9.37
CA ALA A 214 16.95 35.68 10.27
C ALA A 214 17.79 36.56 11.22
N GLU A 215 18.90 36.03 11.75
CA GLU A 215 19.82 36.81 12.59
C GLU A 215 20.50 37.93 11.79
N TYR A 216 20.93 37.65 10.56
CA TYR A 216 21.53 38.66 9.69
C TYR A 216 20.54 39.76 9.32
N GLN A 217 19.31 39.40 8.96
CA GLN A 217 18.25 40.34 8.64
C GLN A 217 17.92 41.23 9.84
N LYS A 218 17.85 40.66 11.05
CA LYS A 218 17.64 41.44 12.28
C LYS A 218 18.76 42.45 12.52
N LYS A 219 20.03 42.08 12.28
CA LYS A 219 21.16 43.02 12.39
C LYS A 219 21.07 44.17 11.39
N GLN A 220 20.65 43.88 10.15
CA GLN A 220 20.42 44.93 9.16
C GLN A 220 19.29 45.89 9.56
N GLU A 221 18.20 45.35 10.13
CA GLU A 221 17.09 46.17 10.64
C GLU A 221 17.52 47.04 11.83
N GLU A 222 18.30 46.49 12.77
CA GLU A 222 18.87 47.25 13.90
C GLU A 222 19.84 48.35 13.44
N GLU A 223 20.68 48.07 12.43
CA GLU A 223 21.61 49.05 11.84
C GLU A 223 20.87 50.17 11.09
N ALA A 224 19.85 49.83 10.28
CA ALA A 224 19.01 50.80 9.59
C ALA A 224 18.22 51.68 10.57
N GLU A 225 17.70 51.13 11.68
CA GLU A 225 17.03 51.91 12.72
C GLU A 225 18.00 52.86 13.42
N TYR A 226 19.23 52.42 13.67
CA TYR A 226 20.27 53.26 14.25
C TYR A 226 20.65 54.43 13.33
N GLU A 227 20.87 54.17 12.03
CA GLU A 227 21.16 55.20 11.04
C GLU A 227 20.02 56.23 10.96
N LYS A 228 18.77 55.77 10.89
CA LYS A 228 17.60 56.67 10.87
C LYS A 228 17.54 57.58 12.11
N LYS A 229 17.84 57.06 13.29
CA LYS A 229 17.90 57.86 14.54
C LYS A 229 19.03 58.90 14.51
N GLN A 230 20.16 58.59 13.88
CA GLN A 230 21.25 59.54 13.71
C GLN A 230 20.88 60.67 12.73
N GLU A 231 20.20 60.34 11.64
CA GLU A 231 19.67 61.32 10.68
C GLU A 231 18.64 62.25 11.34
N GLU A 232 17.65 61.70 12.05
CA GLU A 232 16.63 62.47 12.79
C GLU A 232 17.29 63.41 13.83
N LYS A 233 18.35 62.95 14.51
CA LYS A 233 19.09 63.77 15.46
C LYS A 233 19.88 64.89 14.77
N ALA A 234 20.53 64.61 13.65
CA ALA A 234 21.28 65.61 12.89
C ALA A 234 20.37 66.70 12.32
N GLU A 235 19.19 66.33 11.80
CA GLU A 235 18.17 67.27 11.33
C GLU A 235 17.68 68.18 12.46
N TYR A 236 17.36 67.62 13.63
CA TYR A 236 16.98 68.39 14.81
C TYR A 236 18.08 69.38 15.26
N GLU A 237 19.35 68.97 15.24
CA GLU A 237 20.47 69.84 15.58
C GLU A 237 20.66 70.98 14.56
N ASP A 238 20.44 70.73 13.27
CA ASP A 238 20.52 71.75 12.22
C ASP A 238 19.36 72.76 12.32
N ASP A 239 18.14 72.29 12.56
CA ASP A 239 16.96 73.15 12.81
C ASP A 239 17.17 74.09 14.01
N MET A 240 17.71 73.56 15.11
CA MET A 240 18.06 74.35 16.30
C MET A 240 19.14 75.40 15.99
N ARG A 241 20.13 75.02 15.19
CA ARG A 241 21.19 75.93 14.74
C ARG A 241 20.63 77.02 13.82
N ALA A 242 19.80 76.69 12.83
CA ALA A 242 19.14 77.64 11.94
C ALA A 242 18.21 78.61 12.71
N GLY A 243 17.45 78.11 13.68
CA GLY A 243 16.64 78.93 14.59
C GLY A 243 17.47 79.94 15.40
N SER A 244 18.68 79.55 15.84
CA SER A 244 19.58 80.45 16.57
C SER A 244 20.16 81.58 15.69
N TYR A 245 20.46 81.30 14.42
CA TYR A 245 20.89 82.32 13.46
C TYR A 245 19.78 83.29 13.08
N ALA A 246 18.53 82.81 12.96
CA ALA A 246 17.37 83.66 12.72
C ALA A 246 17.07 84.59 13.91
N ALA A 247 17.34 84.15 15.15
CA ALA A 247 17.24 84.99 16.34
C ALA A 247 18.37 86.04 16.41
N ALA A 248 19.60 85.68 16.06
CA ALA A 248 20.74 86.61 16.01
C ALA A 248 20.58 87.69 14.93
N ALA A 249 20.03 87.35 13.75
CA ALA A 249 19.79 88.30 12.66
C ALA A 249 18.72 89.36 13.01
N ARG A 250 17.74 89.05 13.87
CA ARG A 250 16.74 90.01 14.38
C ARG A 250 17.27 90.90 15.51
N GLY A 251 18.39 90.54 16.14
CA GLY A 251 19.05 91.34 17.18
C GLY A 251 19.95 92.45 16.66
N ASN A 252 20.23 92.50 15.34
CA ASN A 252 21.18 93.44 14.72
C ASN A 252 20.51 94.50 13.83
N THR A 253 19.20 94.72 13.99
CA THR A 253 18.41 95.75 13.27
C THR A 253 17.92 96.87 14.20
N GLN A 254 18.84 97.46 14.98
CA GLN A 254 18.64 98.75 15.64
C GLN A 254 19.73 99.73 15.22
#